data_AF-A0A3D3BU89-F1
#
_entry.id   AF-A0A3D3BU89-F1
#
_cell.length_a   1.000
_cell.length_b   1.000
_cell.length_c   1.000
_cell.angle_alpha   90.00
_cell.angle_beta   90.00
_cell.angle_gamma   90.00
#
_symmetry.space_group_name_H-M   'P 1'
#
loop_
_entity.id
_entity.type
_entity.pdbx_description
1 polymer ?
#
loop_
_entity_poly.entity_id
_entity_poly.type
_entity_poly.pdbx_seq_one_letter_code
_entity_poly.pdbx_strand_id
1 'polypeptide(L)'
;MDKRAFIKNLGVMGAGLSGGFTSLREAVAAVEHVSPADLATDEDFWLKVRGDYEIKPDYINLENGYYCFLPQQTLEHLIDHMRMANREGSYYMRTVQFENKNRVANAVAEIVGCSSGEVAITRNTTESL
;
A
#
# COMPACT_ATOMS: atom_id res chain seq x y z
N MET A 1 30.94 8.82 25.55
CA MET A 1 29.92 8.52 24.52
C MET A 1 29.22 9.81 24.15
N ASP A 2 29.36 10.22 22.89
CA ASP A 2 28.73 11.44 22.39
C ASP A 2 27.24 11.18 22.09
N LYS A 3 26.39 11.48 23.07
CA LYS A 3 24.93 11.27 23.01
C LYS A 3 24.30 11.98 21.81
N ARG A 4 24.93 13.05 21.33
CA ARG A 4 24.44 13.86 20.20
C ARG A 4 24.69 13.16 18.85
N ALA A 5 25.80 12.44 18.71
CA ALA A 5 26.06 11.60 17.53
C ALA A 5 25.11 10.39 17.45
N PHE A 6 24.77 9.80 18.60
CA PHE A 6 23.84 8.67 18.68
C PHE A 6 22.41 9.04 18.20
N ILE A 7 21.86 10.18 18.64
CA ILE A 7 20.54 10.64 18.20
C ILE A 7 20.54 11.02 16.71
N LYS A 8 21.64 11.59 16.20
CA LYS A 8 21.75 11.97 14.79
C LYS A 8 21.74 10.75 13.85
N ASN A 9 22.34 9.63 14.29
CA ASN A 9 22.33 8.38 13.54
C ASN A 9 21.00 7.61 13.67
N LEU A 10 20.25 7.77 14.76
CA LEU A 10 18.88 7.24 14.86
C LEU A 10 17.89 7.91 13.90
N GLY A 11 18.05 9.21 13.66
CA GLY A 11 17.18 9.97 12.74
C GLY A 11 17.24 9.49 11.28
N VAL A 12 18.35 8.88 10.86
CA VAL A 12 18.54 8.37 9.49
C VAL A 12 17.84 7.02 9.29
N MET A 13 17.64 6.23 10.35
CA MET A 13 16.89 4.95 10.26
C MET A 13 15.37 5.11 10.27
N GLY A 14 14.84 6.24 10.73
CA GLY A 14 13.39 6.48 10.79
C GLY A 14 12.75 6.85 9.45
N ALA A 15 13.54 7.27 8.46
CA ALA A 15 13.04 7.73 7.16
C ALA A 15 12.75 6.60 6.15
N GLY A 16 13.07 5.34 6.49
CA GLY A 16 12.88 4.21 5.59
C GLY A 16 11.44 3.75 5.41
N LEU A 17 10.54 4.09 6.34
CA LEU A 17 9.16 3.57 6.34
C LEU A 17 8.17 4.41 5.52
N SER A 18 8.52 5.65 5.16
CA SER A 18 7.66 6.55 4.38
C SER A 18 8.08 6.72 2.92
N GLY A 19 9.24 6.18 2.51
CA GLY A 19 9.79 6.37 1.17
C GLY A 19 9.11 5.54 0.07
N GLY A 20 8.57 4.37 0.41
CA GLY A 20 8.17 3.40 -0.60
C GLY A 20 6.86 3.72 -1.35
N PHE A 21 5.93 4.49 -0.77
CA PHE A 21 4.69 4.87 -1.48
C PHE A 21 4.92 6.06 -2.41
N THR A 22 5.82 6.96 -2.01
CA THR A 22 6.26 8.10 -2.83
C THR A 22 7.02 7.61 -4.06
N SER A 23 7.88 6.59 -3.90
CA SER A 23 8.65 6.03 -5.02
C SER A 23 7.78 5.36 -6.09
N LEU A 24 6.72 4.62 -5.70
CA LEU A 24 5.84 4.00 -6.69
C LEU A 24 5.03 5.05 -7.46
N ARG A 25 4.50 6.06 -6.77
CA ARG A 25 3.74 7.14 -7.42
C ARG A 25 4.61 7.94 -8.40
N GLU A 26 5.83 8.27 -8.01
CA GLU A 26 6.81 8.94 -8.88
C GLU A 26 7.21 8.05 -10.06
N ALA A 27 7.42 6.76 -9.83
CA ALA A 27 7.75 5.80 -10.89
C ALA A 27 6.61 5.65 -11.91
N VAL A 28 5.36 5.61 -11.46
CA VAL A 28 4.17 5.57 -12.33
C VAL A 28 4.04 6.88 -13.12
N ALA A 29 4.14 8.03 -12.43
CA ALA A 29 4.05 9.34 -13.08
C ALA A 29 5.12 9.52 -14.17
N ALA A 30 6.33 8.98 -13.94
CA ALA A 30 7.42 9.03 -14.92
C ALA A 30 7.11 8.26 -16.22
N VAL A 31 6.19 7.29 -16.20
CA VAL A 31 5.84 6.45 -17.36
C VAL A 31 4.42 6.68 -17.89
N GLU A 32 3.66 7.64 -17.34
CA GLU A 32 2.28 7.94 -17.76
C GLU A 32 2.15 8.27 -19.27
N HIS A 33 3.21 8.78 -19.87
CA HIS A 33 3.26 9.13 -21.29
C HIS A 33 3.60 7.94 -22.20
N VAL A 34 4.00 6.80 -21.64
CA VAL A 34 4.38 5.58 -22.36
C VAL A 34 3.11 4.77 -22.62
N SER A 35 2.98 4.22 -23.83
CA SER A 35 1.82 3.39 -24.15
C SER A 35 1.83 2.11 -23.30
N PRO A 36 0.67 1.53 -22.94
CA PRO A 36 0.65 0.30 -22.15
C PRO A 36 1.38 -0.87 -22.84
N ALA A 37 1.35 -0.94 -24.17
CA ALA A 37 2.01 -2.00 -24.93
C ALA A 37 3.54 -1.87 -24.85
N ASP A 38 4.06 -0.65 -24.91
CA ASP A 38 5.50 -0.39 -24.81
C ASP A 38 5.98 -0.57 -23.37
N LEU A 39 5.24 -0.05 -22.39
CA LEU A 39 5.55 -0.18 -20.97
C LEU A 39 5.55 -1.66 -20.52
N ALA A 40 4.69 -2.49 -21.10
CA ALA A 40 4.68 -3.92 -20.83
C ALA A 40 6.01 -4.61 -21.19
N THR A 41 6.82 -4.03 -22.07
CA THR A 41 8.15 -4.55 -22.46
C THR A 41 9.31 -3.91 -21.71
N ASP A 42 9.06 -2.92 -20.85
CA ASP A 42 10.08 -2.20 -20.08
C ASP A 42 10.48 -2.98 -18.82
N GLU A 43 11.52 -3.81 -18.95
CA GLU A 43 12.05 -4.61 -17.84
C GLU A 43 12.56 -3.75 -16.66
N ASP A 44 13.12 -2.57 -16.92
CA ASP A 44 13.64 -1.71 -15.85
C ASP A 44 12.50 -1.13 -14.98
N PHE A 45 11.35 -0.84 -15.60
CA PHE A 45 10.13 -0.48 -14.89
C PHE A 45 9.63 -1.65 -14.04
N TRP A 46 9.48 -2.85 -14.63
CA TRP A 46 8.95 -4.01 -13.92
C TRP A 46 9.88 -4.52 -12.82
N LEU A 47 11.19 -4.40 -12.97
CA LEU A 47 12.17 -4.71 -11.92
C LEU A 47 11.99 -3.80 -10.70
N LYS A 48 11.62 -2.53 -10.88
CA LYS A 48 11.28 -1.62 -9.76
C LYS A 48 10.01 -2.07 -9.05
N VAL A 49 8.94 -2.36 -9.81
CA VAL A 49 7.67 -2.86 -9.24
C VAL A 49 7.88 -4.18 -8.50
N ARG A 50 8.67 -5.11 -9.07
CA ARG A 50 9.07 -6.37 -8.42
C ARG A 50 9.80 -6.12 -7.10
N GLY A 51 10.61 -5.06 -7.03
CA GLY A 51 11.37 -4.66 -5.83
C GLY A 51 10.51 -4.25 -4.64
N ASP A 52 9.23 -3.92 -4.85
CA ASP A 52 8.29 -3.59 -3.77
C ASP A 52 7.82 -4.82 -2.98
N TYR A 53 8.11 -6.04 -3.46
CA TYR A 53 7.67 -7.29 -2.86
C TYR A 53 8.84 -8.06 -2.24
N GLU A 54 8.62 -8.58 -1.03
CA GLU A 54 9.52 -9.56 -0.43
C GLU A 54 9.24 -10.94 -1.03
N ILE A 55 9.97 -11.29 -2.08
CA ILE A 55 9.77 -12.54 -2.84
C ILE A 55 10.64 -13.64 -2.26
N LYS A 56 10.00 -14.71 -1.81
CA LYS A 56 10.68 -15.92 -1.33
C LYS A 56 11.48 -16.56 -2.48
N PRO A 57 12.80 -16.80 -2.33
CA PRO A 57 13.64 -17.27 -3.44
C PRO A 57 13.47 -18.75 -3.79
N ASP A 58 12.86 -19.54 -2.90
CA ASP A 58 12.75 -21.00 -3.07
C ASP A 58 11.83 -21.41 -4.23
N TYR A 59 10.97 -20.51 -4.70
CA TYR A 59 10.03 -20.78 -5.80
C TYR A 59 9.69 -19.51 -6.58
N ILE A 60 9.20 -19.70 -7.81
CA ILE A 60 8.59 -18.64 -8.60
C ILE A 60 7.08 -18.64 -8.32
N ASN A 61 6.56 -17.55 -7.77
CA ASN A 61 5.13 -17.44 -7.50
C ASN A 61 4.36 -17.08 -8.79
N LEU A 62 3.70 -18.08 -9.38
CA LEU A 62 2.79 -17.89 -10.53
C LEU A 62 1.31 -17.93 -10.12
N GLU A 63 1.01 -17.92 -8.82
CA GLU A 63 -0.32 -18.16 -8.23
C GLU A 63 -0.91 -16.90 -7.55
N ASN A 64 -0.53 -15.70 -7.99
CA ASN A 64 -1.09 -14.45 -7.45
C ASN A 64 -2.61 -14.33 -7.66
N GLY A 65 -3.19 -15.08 -8.60
CA GLY A 65 -4.64 -15.18 -8.78
C GLY A 65 -5.35 -15.94 -7.67
N TYR A 66 -4.67 -16.89 -7.00
CA TYR A 66 -5.21 -17.59 -5.82
C TYR A 66 -5.05 -16.74 -4.56
N TYR A 67 -3.86 -16.16 -4.35
CA TYR A 67 -3.59 -15.29 -3.22
C TYR A 67 -2.62 -14.17 -3.61
N CYS A 68 -3.13 -12.94 -3.65
CA CYS A 68 -2.34 -11.74 -3.91
C CYS A 68 -1.77 -11.22 -2.59
N PHE A 69 -0.46 -11.38 -2.42
CA PHE A 69 0.27 -10.88 -1.26
C PHE A 69 0.61 -9.39 -1.43
N LEU A 70 0.82 -8.69 -0.31
CA LEU A 70 0.97 -7.24 -0.31
C LEU A 70 2.43 -6.83 -0.62
N PRO A 71 2.64 -5.73 -1.37
CA PRO A 71 3.94 -5.06 -1.37
C PRO A 71 4.29 -4.59 0.04
N GLN A 72 5.58 -4.50 0.37
CA GLN A 72 6.09 -4.26 1.72
C GLN A 72 5.52 -2.98 2.33
N GLN A 73 5.40 -1.92 1.54
CA GLN A 73 4.83 -0.64 1.93
C GLN A 73 3.40 -0.79 2.45
N THR A 74 2.54 -1.49 1.70
CA THR A 74 1.14 -1.70 2.08
C THR A 74 1.04 -2.61 3.29
N LEU A 75 1.90 -3.63 3.39
CA LEU A 75 1.96 -4.51 4.55
C LEU A 75 2.32 -3.75 5.83
N GLU A 76 3.36 -2.92 5.80
CA GLU A 76 3.78 -2.12 6.96
C GLU A 76 2.69 -1.10 7.37
N HIS A 77 2.07 -0.41 6.40
CA HIS A 77 0.95 0.48 6.68
C HIS A 77 -0.25 -0.23 7.32
N LEU A 78 -0.55 -1.46 6.88
CA LEU A 78 -1.60 -2.28 7.47
C LEU A 78 -1.25 -2.64 8.93
N ILE A 79 -0.02 -3.08 9.18
CA ILE A 79 0.46 -3.42 10.53
C ILE A 79 0.35 -2.21 11.46
N ASP A 80 0.79 -1.04 11.01
CA ASP A 80 0.71 0.19 11.81
C ASP A 80 -0.73 0.63 12.06
N HIS A 81 -1.61 0.49 11.06
CA HIS A 81 -3.03 0.74 11.25
C HIS A 81 -3.65 -0.19 12.30
N MET A 82 -3.32 -1.49 12.27
CA MET A 82 -3.78 -2.46 13.25
C MET A 82 -3.28 -2.13 14.67
N ARG A 83 -2.01 -1.73 14.81
CA ARG A 83 -1.43 -1.29 16.09
C ARG A 83 -2.16 -0.06 16.63
N MET A 84 -2.42 0.93 15.78
CA MET A 84 -3.18 2.14 16.14
C MET A 84 -4.59 1.79 16.61
N ALA A 85 -5.33 1.01 15.81
CA ALA A 85 -6.70 0.63 16.15
C ALA A 85 -6.76 -0.16 17.47
N ASN A 86 -5.79 -1.03 17.74
CA ASN A 86 -5.68 -1.75 19.01
C ASN A 86 -5.38 -0.81 20.19
N ARG A 87 -4.53 0.20 19.99
CA ARG A 87 -4.21 1.21 21.01
C ARG A 87 -5.39 2.09 21.37
N GLU A 88 -6.18 2.51 20.39
CA GLU A 88 -7.35 3.37 20.59
C GLU A 88 -8.60 2.59 21.02
N GLY A 89 -8.67 1.31 20.64
CA GLY A 89 -9.75 0.40 21.00
C GLY A 89 -11.12 0.95 20.61
N SER A 90 -12.04 0.96 21.58
CA SER A 90 -13.44 1.34 21.31
C SER A 90 -13.62 2.81 20.92
N TYR A 91 -12.66 3.69 21.22
CA TYR A 91 -12.71 5.08 20.80
C TYR A 91 -12.69 5.16 19.27
N TYR A 92 -11.64 4.64 18.64
CA TYR A 92 -11.51 4.59 17.18
C TYR A 92 -12.76 4.02 16.50
N MET A 93 -13.24 2.88 17.01
CA MET A 93 -14.39 2.16 16.43
C MET A 93 -15.69 2.97 16.49
N ARG A 94 -15.85 3.85 17.49
CA ARG A 94 -17.07 4.65 17.67
C ARG A 94 -17.00 6.06 17.07
N THR A 95 -15.81 6.61 16.87
CA THR A 95 -15.64 8.01 16.46
C THR A 95 -15.00 8.19 15.09
N VAL A 96 -13.95 7.42 14.75
CA VAL A 96 -13.11 7.68 13.57
C VAL A 96 -13.32 6.65 12.45
N GLN A 97 -13.65 5.40 12.78
CA GLN A 97 -13.69 4.30 11.82
C GLN A 97 -14.56 4.58 10.58
N PHE A 98 -15.73 5.19 10.77
CA PHE A 98 -16.67 5.46 9.67
C PHE A 98 -16.12 6.51 8.69
N GLU A 99 -15.48 7.56 9.19
CA GLU A 99 -14.83 8.56 8.34
C GLU A 99 -13.72 7.92 7.50
N ASN A 100 -12.87 7.11 8.12
CA ASN A 100 -11.81 6.38 7.41
C ASN A 100 -12.36 5.42 6.36
N LYS A 101 -13.41 4.66 6.69
CA LYS A 101 -14.07 3.77 5.72
C LYS A 101 -14.66 4.53 4.53
N ASN A 102 -15.31 5.67 4.79
CA ASN A 102 -15.86 6.51 3.72
C ASN A 102 -14.76 7.08 2.82
N ARG A 103 -13.61 7.47 3.39
CA ARG A 103 -12.45 7.91 2.59
C ARG A 103 -11.96 6.81 1.64
N VAL A 104 -11.89 5.57 2.08
CA VAL A 104 -11.49 4.44 1.23
C VAL A 104 -12.56 4.15 0.17
N ALA A 105 -13.84 4.14 0.54
CA ALA A 105 -14.94 3.94 -0.41
C ALA A 105 -14.96 5.02 -1.52
N ASN A 106 -14.72 6.29 -1.17
CA ASN A 106 -14.61 7.38 -2.14
C ASN A 106 -13.44 7.15 -3.11
N ALA A 107 -12.26 6.78 -2.59
CA ALA A 107 -11.11 6.49 -3.43
C ALA A 107 -11.37 5.32 -4.40
N VAL A 108 -12.07 4.28 -3.95
CA VAL A 108 -12.47 3.16 -4.82
C VAL A 108 -13.49 3.62 -5.87
N ALA A 109 -14.46 4.45 -5.49
CA ALA A 109 -15.47 5.00 -6.41
C ALA A 109 -14.82 5.82 -7.55
N GLU A 110 -13.79 6.60 -7.25
CA GLU A 110 -13.00 7.32 -8.26
C GLU A 110 -12.31 6.37 -9.24
N ILE A 111 -11.79 5.23 -8.76
CA ILE A 111 -11.12 4.23 -9.60
C ILE A 111 -12.12 3.52 -10.53
N VAL A 112 -13.31 3.17 -10.05
CA VAL A 112 -14.31 2.44 -10.84
C VAL A 112 -15.26 3.35 -11.63
N GLY A 113 -15.16 4.67 -11.45
CA GLY A 113 -15.91 5.67 -12.20
C GLY A 113 -17.39 5.79 -11.82
N CYS A 114 -17.74 5.61 -10.55
CA CYS A 114 -19.10 5.78 -10.04
C CYS A 114 -19.17 6.74 -8.86
N SER A 115 -20.37 7.04 -8.37
CA SER A 115 -20.53 7.85 -7.16
C SER A 115 -20.18 7.03 -5.91
N SER A 116 -19.78 7.70 -4.83
CA SER A 116 -19.44 7.01 -3.58
C SER A 116 -20.62 6.31 -2.91
N GLY A 117 -21.86 6.74 -3.21
CA GLY A 117 -23.07 6.06 -2.75
C GLY A 117 -23.36 4.74 -3.46
N GLU A 118 -22.65 4.45 -4.56
CA GLU A 118 -22.78 3.23 -5.37
C GLU A 118 -21.69 2.19 -5.06
N VAL A 119 -20.79 2.48 -4.11
CA VAL A 119 -19.70 1.57 -3.70
C VAL A 119 -19.91 1.09 -2.28
N ALA A 120 -19.84 -0.22 -2.07
CA ALA A 120 -19.72 -0.84 -0.77
C ALA A 120 -18.42 -1.67 -0.70
N ILE A 121 -17.67 -1.52 0.39
CA ILE A 121 -16.50 -2.35 0.68
C ILE A 121 -16.92 -3.43 1.69
N THR A 122 -16.92 -4.68 1.24
CA THR A 122 -17.25 -5.87 2.04
C THR A 122 -15.98 -6.67 2.36
N ARG A 123 -16.10 -7.82 3.03
CA ARG A 123 -14.93 -8.63 3.42
C ARG A 123 -14.32 -9.39 2.25
N ASN A 124 -15.13 -9.79 1.27
CA ASN A 124 -14.69 -10.59 0.11
C ASN A 124 -15.79 -10.67 -0.96
N THR A 125 -15.44 -11.22 -2.13
CA THR A 125 -16.35 -11.40 -3.27
C THR A 125 -17.55 -12.29 -2.94
N THR A 126 -17.38 -13.38 -2.18
CA THR A 126 -18.48 -14.30 -1.85
C THR A 126 -19.56 -13.64 -0.99
N GLU A 127 -19.18 -12.73 -0.09
CA GLU A 127 -20.14 -11.94 0.69
C GLU A 127 -20.95 -10.96 -0.19
N SER A 128 -20.37 -10.52 -1.30
CA SER A 128 -21.00 -9.55 -2.21
C SER A 128 -21.91 -10.17 -3.28
N LEU A 129 -21.89 -11.50 -3.44
CA LEU A 129 -22.76 -12.25 -4.36
C LEU A 129 -24.10 -12.59 -3.70
#